data_AF-A0A832JCT1-F1
#
_entry.id   AF-A0A832JCT1-F1
#
_cell.length_a   1.000
_cell.length_b   1.000
_cell.length_c   1.000
_cell.angle_alpha   90.00
_cell.angle_beta   90.00
_cell.angle_gamma   90.00
#
_symmetry.space_group_name_H-M   'P 1'
#
loop_
_entity.id
_entity.type
_entity.pdbx_description
1 polymer ?
#
loop_
_entity_poly.entity_id
_entity_poly.type
_entity_poly.pdbx_seq_one_letter_code
_entity_poly.pdbx_strand_id
1 'polypeptide(L)'
;MAEGRGPSRWRRVGEWLYDRLLMERWIRLLSAAVLYGALDERLSLREALQKQLNKRVPGYTIWYLWCMGGISLFLFLFQVMTGIALLFYYRPGPEVAYRSVQHLMNEVPMGWLMRQAHAWGAHLMVLCVWIHMLRIYFNRAYRPPRELNWMVGTVLFFLTLTFAFTGYLLPWSQLSYWATTVGTDGVTALPLV
;
A
#
# COMPACT_ATOMS: atom_id res chain seq x y z
N MET A 1 9.56 45.12 33.17
CA MET A 1 8.99 45.94 32.08
C MET A 1 9.31 45.26 30.76
N ALA A 2 8.35 44.57 30.16
CA ALA A 2 8.47 44.01 28.81
C ALA A 2 7.21 44.38 28.03
N GLU A 3 7.40 45.20 27.00
CA GLU A 3 6.39 45.90 26.23
C GLU A 3 5.63 44.92 25.31
N GLY A 4 4.31 44.84 25.46
CA GLY A 4 3.45 43.98 24.66
C GLY A 4 3.33 44.48 23.22
N ARG A 5 4.14 43.95 22.31
CA ARG A 5 3.95 44.20 20.87
C ARG A 5 2.71 43.45 20.40
N GLY A 6 1.69 44.22 20.00
CA GLY A 6 0.47 43.69 19.38
C GLY A 6 0.77 42.85 18.12
N PRO A 7 -0.18 42.01 17.69
CA PRO A 7 0.03 41.04 16.62
C PRO A 7 0.52 41.72 15.33
N SER A 8 1.57 41.14 14.74
CA SER A 8 2.22 41.69 13.55
C SER A 8 1.23 41.80 12.38
N ARG A 9 1.40 42.83 11.54
CA ARG A 9 0.52 43.11 10.38
C ARG A 9 0.34 41.89 9.47
N TRP A 10 1.38 41.07 9.31
CA TRP A 10 1.34 39.83 8.53
C TRP A 10 0.50 38.73 9.17
N ARG A 11 0.45 38.67 10.51
CA ARG A 11 -0.39 37.71 11.24
C ARG A 11 -1.88 38.03 11.06
N ARG A 12 -2.24 39.32 11.08
CA ARG A 12 -3.62 39.79 10.80
C ARG A 12 -4.08 39.54 9.37
N VAL A 13 -3.19 39.64 8.38
CA VAL A 13 -3.54 39.34 6.98
C VAL A 13 -3.73 37.84 6.76
N GLY A 14 -2.93 37.00 7.43
CA GLY A 14 -3.10 35.55 7.40
C GLY A 14 -4.43 35.10 8.00
N GLU A 15 -4.79 35.65 9.17
CA GLU A 15 -6.10 35.39 9.80
C GLU A 15 -7.25 35.93 8.94
N TRP A 16 -7.13 37.13 8.37
CA TRP A 16 -8.13 37.68 7.45
C TRP A 16 -8.32 36.85 6.18
N LEU A 17 -7.24 36.31 5.59
CA LEU A 17 -7.31 35.42 4.43
C LEU A 17 -7.93 34.07 4.81
N TYR A 18 -7.57 33.51 5.98
CA TYR A 18 -8.14 32.27 6.50
C TYR A 18 -9.65 32.40 6.75
N ASP A 19 -10.10 33.53 7.29
CA ASP A 19 -11.51 33.77 7.57
C ASP A 19 -12.34 34.09 6.31
N ARG A 20 -11.73 34.73 5.31
CA ARG A 20 -12.43 35.22 4.10
C ARG A 20 -12.37 34.25 2.93
N LEU A 21 -11.29 33.47 2.80
CA LEU A 21 -11.25 32.31 1.93
C LEU A 21 -12.01 31.21 2.67
N LEU A 22 -13.26 31.01 2.28
CA LEU A 22 -14.26 30.06 2.80
C LEU A 22 -13.83 28.57 2.76
N MET A 23 -12.55 28.25 2.96
CA MET A 23 -11.99 26.90 2.96
C MET A 23 -12.74 26.01 3.93
N GLU A 24 -13.07 26.47 5.14
CA GLU A 24 -13.87 25.67 6.07
C GLU A 24 -15.26 25.34 5.51
N ARG A 25 -15.90 26.27 4.80
CA ARG A 25 -17.25 26.09 4.27
C ARG A 25 -17.26 25.15 3.07
N TRP A 26 -16.31 25.30 2.15
CA TRP A 26 -16.18 24.43 0.99
C TRP A 26 -15.68 23.03 1.35
N ILE A 27 -14.76 22.91 2.33
CA ILE A 27 -14.32 21.61 2.86
C ILE A 27 -15.50 20.90 3.52
N ARG A 28 -16.30 21.56 4.38
CA ARG A 28 -17.50 20.96 4.98
C ARG A 28 -18.55 20.55 3.93
N LEU A 29 -18.72 21.34 2.87
CA LEU A 29 -19.65 21.05 1.77
C LEU A 29 -19.18 19.87 0.90
N LEU A 30 -17.87 19.75 0.62
CA LEU A 30 -17.29 18.67 -0.18
C LEU A 30 -17.03 17.39 0.63
N SER A 31 -16.83 17.50 1.94
CA SER A 31 -16.40 16.35 2.76
C SER A 31 -17.44 15.76 3.70
N ALA A 32 -18.51 16.45 4.13
CA ALA A 32 -19.10 16.05 5.42
C ALA A 32 -20.64 16.01 5.59
N ALA A 33 -21.48 16.57 4.71
CA ALA A 33 -22.91 16.70 5.09
C ALA A 33 -23.81 15.52 4.68
N VAL A 34 -23.78 15.07 3.42
CA VAL A 34 -24.85 14.18 2.90
C VAL A 34 -24.53 12.69 3.06
N LEU A 35 -23.28 12.28 2.81
CA LEU A 35 -22.85 10.88 2.93
C LEU A 35 -22.34 10.54 4.34
N TYR A 36 -21.56 11.43 4.96
CA TYR A 36 -20.98 11.17 6.27
C TYR A 36 -22.00 11.29 7.41
N GLY A 37 -22.87 12.30 7.44
CA GLY A 37 -23.87 12.46 8.49
C GLY A 37 -24.86 11.28 8.55
N ALA A 38 -25.44 10.91 7.40
CA ALA A 38 -26.45 9.85 7.33
C ALA A 38 -25.89 8.43 7.63
N LEU A 39 -24.62 8.17 7.31
CA LEU A 39 -23.95 6.91 7.64
C LEU A 39 -23.43 6.89 9.07
N ASP A 40 -22.91 8.01 9.59
CA ASP A 40 -22.36 8.10 10.94
C ASP A 40 -23.47 7.96 12.00
N GLU A 41 -24.66 8.51 11.74
CA GLU A 41 -25.85 8.31 12.60
C GLU A 41 -26.25 6.83 12.75
N ARG A 42 -25.95 5.99 11.75
CA ARG A 42 -26.32 4.56 11.77
C ARG A 42 -25.19 3.63 12.17
N LEU A 43 -23.94 3.99 11.87
CA LEU A 43 -22.79 3.09 11.99
C LEU A 43 -21.73 3.58 12.99
N SER A 44 -21.90 4.76 13.62
CA SER A 44 -20.96 5.32 14.62
C SER A 44 -19.49 5.29 14.14
N LEU A 45 -19.27 5.52 12.85
CA LEU A 45 -17.97 5.37 12.18
C LEU A 45 -16.93 6.32 12.78
N ARG A 46 -17.35 7.53 13.14
CA ARG A 46 -16.50 8.55 13.73
C ARG A 46 -15.97 8.14 15.10
N GLU A 47 -16.82 7.57 15.94
CA GLU A 47 -16.42 7.11 17.27
C GLU A 47 -15.49 5.90 17.18
N ALA A 48 -15.81 4.94 16.31
CA ALA A 48 -14.97 3.76 16.06
C ALA A 48 -13.58 4.18 15.55
N LEU A 49 -13.52 5.12 14.60
CA LEU A 49 -12.26 5.64 14.06
C LEU A 49 -11.47 6.42 15.11
N GLN A 50 -12.10 7.34 15.83
CA GLN A 50 -11.45 8.10 16.91
C GLN A 50 -10.90 7.18 18.00
N LYS A 51 -11.62 6.11 18.34
CA LYS A 51 -11.17 5.10 19.30
C LYS A 51 -9.90 4.37 18.82
N GLN A 52 -9.80 4.07 17.52
CA GLN A 52 -8.58 3.46 16.97
C GLN A 52 -7.42 4.46 16.88
N LEU A 53 -7.68 5.69 16.44
CA LEU A 53 -6.66 6.73 16.27
C LEU A 53 -6.07 7.20 17.62
N ASN A 54 -6.90 7.28 18.66
CA ASN A 54 -6.48 7.73 19.99
C ASN A 54 -5.83 6.63 20.85
N LYS A 55 -5.64 5.43 20.30
CA LYS A 55 -4.99 4.34 21.02
C LYS A 55 -3.52 4.70 21.27
N ARG A 56 -3.13 4.82 22.54
CA ARG A 56 -1.73 5.14 22.87
C ARG A 56 -0.80 4.04 22.38
N VAL A 57 0.25 4.47 21.68
CA VAL A 57 1.29 3.60 21.14
C VAL A 57 2.57 3.77 21.99
N PRO A 58 3.21 2.67 22.45
CA PRO A 58 4.47 2.76 23.19
C PRO A 58 5.60 3.35 22.34
N GLY A 59 6.47 4.20 22.92
CA GLY A 59 7.50 4.91 22.15
C GLY A 59 8.51 4.02 21.40
N TYR A 60 8.76 2.79 21.86
CA TYR A 60 9.67 1.86 21.18
C TYR A 60 9.18 1.40 19.79
N THR A 61 7.88 1.54 19.50
CA THR A 61 7.32 1.10 18.21
C THR A 61 7.59 2.07 17.06
N ILE A 62 8.25 3.20 17.33
CA ILE A 62 8.65 4.18 16.29
C ILE A 62 9.95 3.75 15.62
N TRP A 63 10.65 2.75 16.17
CA TRP A 63 11.87 2.22 15.57
C TRP A 63 11.59 1.47 14.27
N TYR A 64 12.53 1.52 13.31
CA TYR A 64 12.31 1.12 11.92
C TYR A 64 11.68 -0.27 11.74
N LEU A 65 12.08 -1.28 12.52
CA LEU A 65 11.50 -2.64 12.41
C LEU A 65 10.03 -2.73 12.86
N TRP A 66 9.54 -1.77 13.65
CA TRP A 66 8.13 -1.75 14.06
C TRP A 66 7.22 -1.15 13.00
N CYS A 67 7.76 -0.34 12.08
CA CYS A 67 7.04 0.28 10.96
C CYS A 67 6.89 -0.65 9.73
N MET A 68 7.57 -1.80 9.71
CA MET A 68 7.59 -2.71 8.54
C MET A 68 6.20 -3.15 8.07
N GLY A 69 5.24 -3.33 8.98
CA GLY A 69 3.86 -3.65 8.61
C GLY A 69 3.17 -2.51 7.87
N GLY A 70 3.35 -1.26 8.32
CA GLY A 70 2.81 -0.07 7.65
C GLY A 70 3.50 0.20 6.31
N ILE A 71 4.82 0.00 6.23
CA ILE A 71 5.57 0.09 4.97
C ILE A 71 5.07 -0.96 3.96
N SER A 72 4.79 -2.18 4.41
CA SER A 72 4.22 -3.23 3.55
C SER A 72 2.85 -2.85 2.98
N LEU A 73 1.99 -2.22 3.79
CA LEU A 73 0.71 -1.70 3.31
C LEU A 73 0.89 -0.57 2.29
N PHE A 74 1.79 0.38 2.56
CA PHE A 74 2.11 1.44 1.61
C PHE A 74 2.61 0.87 0.27
N LEU A 75 3.54 -0.09 0.32
CA LEU A 75 4.07 -0.76 -0.87
C LEU A 75 2.98 -1.53 -1.61
N PHE A 76 2.06 -2.19 -0.91
CA PHE A 76 0.91 -2.83 -1.54
C PHE A 76 0.04 -1.83 -2.31
N LEU A 77 -0.33 -0.69 -1.71
CA LEU A 77 -1.10 0.34 -2.40
C LEU A 77 -0.34 0.89 -3.60
N PHE A 78 0.97 1.08 -3.46
CA PHE A 78 1.85 1.47 -4.56
C PHE A 78 1.86 0.44 -5.70
N GLN A 79 1.92 -0.86 -5.37
CA GLN A 79 1.83 -1.95 -6.35
C GLN A 79 0.48 -1.97 -7.06
N VAL A 80 -0.62 -1.75 -6.35
CA VAL A 80 -1.97 -1.68 -6.96
C VAL A 80 -2.04 -0.52 -7.95
N MET A 81 -1.61 0.68 -7.55
CA MET A 81 -1.66 1.86 -8.43
C MET A 81 -0.80 1.69 -9.68
N THR A 82 0.45 1.26 -9.51
CA THR A 82 1.38 1.03 -10.64
C THR A 82 0.93 -0.15 -11.50
N GLY A 83 0.38 -1.22 -10.91
CA GLY A 83 -0.15 -2.38 -11.62
C GLY A 83 -1.35 -2.04 -12.50
N ILE A 84 -2.29 -1.23 -11.98
CA ILE A 84 -3.42 -0.72 -12.77
C ILE A 84 -2.92 0.13 -13.95
N ALA A 85 -1.92 0.99 -13.73
CA ALA A 85 -1.34 1.79 -14.80
C ALA A 85 -0.72 0.92 -15.91
N LEU A 86 -0.01 -0.15 -15.53
CA LEU A 86 0.58 -1.11 -16.47
C LEU A 86 -0.47 -1.92 -17.24
N LEU A 87 -1.61 -2.22 -16.62
CA LEU A 87 -2.70 -3.00 -17.21
C LEU A 87 -3.26 -2.35 -18.49
N PHE A 88 -3.24 -1.02 -18.59
CA PHE A 88 -3.72 -0.31 -19.79
C PHE A 88 -2.87 -0.58 -21.04
N TYR A 89 -1.61 -0.99 -20.88
CA TYR A 89 -0.67 -1.23 -21.98
C TYR A 89 -0.36 -2.72 -22.19
N TYR A 90 -0.50 -3.54 -21.14
CA TYR A 90 -0.22 -4.97 -21.20
C TYR A 90 -1.29 -5.73 -21.98
N ARG A 91 -0.86 -6.64 -22.87
CA ARG A 91 -1.76 -7.57 -23.58
C ARG A 91 -1.43 -9.01 -23.21
N PRO A 92 -2.35 -9.76 -22.57
CA PRO A 92 -2.11 -11.15 -22.24
C PRO A 92 -2.13 -12.02 -23.51
N GLY A 93 -1.17 -12.93 -23.63
CA GLY A 93 -1.09 -13.93 -24.71
C GLY A 93 0.36 -14.26 -25.09
N PRO A 94 0.72 -15.51 -25.38
CA PRO A 94 2.11 -15.91 -25.61
C PRO A 94 2.79 -15.19 -26.79
N GLU A 95 2.02 -14.81 -27.80
CA GLU A 95 2.49 -14.15 -29.03
C GLU A 95 2.63 -12.63 -28.86
N VAL A 96 1.88 -12.03 -27.94
CA VAL A 96 1.72 -10.57 -27.81
C VAL A 96 2.23 -10.01 -26.48
N ALA A 97 2.33 -10.81 -25.42
CA ALA A 97 2.71 -10.37 -24.08
C ALA A 97 4.09 -9.72 -24.07
N TYR A 98 5.10 -10.43 -24.59
CA TYR A 98 6.46 -9.90 -24.65
C TYR A 98 6.54 -8.61 -25.46
N ARG A 99 5.89 -8.56 -26.63
CA ARG A 99 5.85 -7.37 -27.49
C ARG A 99 5.15 -6.19 -26.82
N SER A 100 4.07 -6.43 -26.07
CA SER A 100 3.36 -5.38 -25.32
C SER A 100 4.24 -4.75 -24.23
N VAL A 101 5.06 -5.57 -23.56
CA VAL A 101 6.03 -5.08 -22.58
C VAL A 101 7.17 -4.30 -23.25
N GLN A 102 7.64 -4.73 -24.42
CA GLN A 102 8.63 -3.97 -25.19
C GLN A 102 8.09 -2.61 -25.64
N HIS A 103 6.85 -2.56 -26.13
CA HIS A 103 6.18 -1.31 -26.48
C HIS A 103 6.08 -0.37 -25.26
N LEU A 104 5.66 -0.88 -24.11
CA LEU A 104 5.63 -0.12 -22.86
C LEU A 104 7.02 0.43 -22.47
N MET A 105 8.07 -0.36 -22.63
CA MET A 105 9.43 0.04 -22.25
C MET A 105 10.02 1.11 -23.19
N ASN A 106 9.72 1.04 -24.49
CA ASN A 106 10.44 1.81 -25.50
C ASN A 106 9.63 2.95 -26.11
N GLU A 107 8.30 2.85 -26.15
CA GLU A 107 7.44 3.79 -26.89
C GLU A 107 6.53 4.60 -25.98
N VAL A 108 6.11 4.04 -24.83
CA VAL A 108 5.24 4.76 -23.88
C VAL A 108 6.07 5.76 -23.06
N PRO A 109 5.70 7.06 -23.02
CA PRO A 109 6.39 8.04 -22.18
C PRO A 109 6.41 7.61 -20.72
N MET A 110 7.60 7.54 -20.12
CA MET A 110 7.82 7.05 -18.75
C MET A 110 7.33 5.61 -18.48
N GLY A 111 6.99 4.82 -19.50
CA GLY A 111 6.56 3.44 -19.34
C GLY A 111 7.64 2.54 -18.74
N TRP A 112 8.91 2.78 -19.12
CA TRP A 112 10.06 2.13 -18.49
C TRP A 112 10.13 2.40 -16.98
N LEU A 113 9.93 3.66 -16.58
CA LEU A 113 10.01 4.06 -15.17
C LEU A 113 8.89 3.41 -14.39
N MET A 114 7.66 3.43 -14.92
CA MET A 114 6.51 2.79 -14.29
C MET A 114 6.73 1.29 -14.09
N ARG A 115 7.24 0.59 -15.12
CA ARG A 115 7.53 -0.86 -15.01
C ARG A 115 8.63 -1.14 -14.00
N GLN A 116 9.72 -0.38 -14.02
CA GLN A 116 10.82 -0.56 -13.07
C GLN A 116 10.37 -0.25 -11.63
N ALA A 117 9.56 0.79 -11.44
CA ALA A 117 8.98 1.14 -10.16
C ALA A 117 8.07 0.02 -9.62
N HIS A 118 7.23 -0.57 -10.46
CA HIS A 118 6.40 -1.73 -10.11
C HIS A 118 7.28 -2.92 -9.70
N ALA A 119 8.26 -3.30 -10.53
CA ALA A 119 9.14 -4.44 -10.26
C ALA A 119 9.97 -4.27 -8.97
N TRP A 120 10.61 -3.11 -8.77
CA TRP A 120 11.36 -2.83 -7.54
C TRP A 120 10.47 -2.72 -6.31
N GLY A 121 9.28 -2.13 -6.46
CA GLY A 121 8.31 -2.06 -5.38
C GLY A 121 7.84 -3.45 -4.93
N ALA A 122 7.70 -4.41 -5.85
CA ALA A 122 7.36 -5.79 -5.51
C ALA A 122 8.49 -6.47 -4.71
N HIS A 123 9.76 -6.29 -5.11
CA HIS A 123 10.90 -6.80 -4.36
C HIS A 123 10.97 -6.21 -2.94
N LEU A 124 10.80 -4.89 -2.82
CA LEU A 124 10.77 -4.22 -1.52
C LEU A 124 9.60 -4.72 -0.67
N MET A 125 8.43 -4.94 -1.27
CA MET A 125 7.25 -5.46 -0.55
C MET A 125 7.53 -6.84 0.03
N VAL A 126 8.04 -7.77 -0.79
CA VAL A 126 8.39 -9.13 -0.33
C VAL A 126 9.40 -9.07 0.80
N LEU A 127 10.46 -8.24 0.68
CA LEU A 127 11.47 -8.07 1.72
C LEU A 127 10.87 -7.50 3.02
N CYS A 128 10.05 -6.45 2.92
CA CYS A 128 9.41 -5.83 4.08
C CYS A 128 8.47 -6.80 4.80
N VAL A 129 7.66 -7.57 4.07
CA VAL A 129 6.78 -8.59 4.66
C VAL A 129 7.62 -9.69 5.31
N TRP A 130 8.70 -10.15 4.68
CA TRP A 130 9.61 -11.14 5.28
C TRP A 130 10.19 -10.65 6.61
N ILE A 131 10.76 -9.44 6.64
CA ILE A 131 11.30 -8.84 7.87
C ILE A 131 10.19 -8.66 8.92
N HIS A 132 8.98 -8.26 8.49
CA HIS A 132 7.83 -8.12 9.38
C HIS A 132 7.47 -9.46 10.03
N MET A 133 7.40 -10.55 9.26
CA MET A 133 7.10 -11.89 9.77
C MET A 133 8.16 -12.36 10.77
N LEU A 134 9.45 -12.22 10.43
CA LEU A 134 10.55 -12.55 11.34
C LEU A 134 10.46 -11.76 12.64
N ARG A 135 10.18 -10.45 12.57
CA ARG A 135 10.03 -9.59 13.76
C ARG A 135 8.90 -10.09 14.65
N ILE A 136 7.73 -10.42 14.09
CA ILE A 136 6.60 -10.92 14.89
C ILE A 136 6.93 -12.27 15.54
N TYR A 137 7.64 -13.14 14.83
CA TYR A 137 8.10 -14.42 15.34
C TYR A 137 9.09 -14.27 16.51
N PHE A 138 10.19 -13.55 16.32
CA PHE A 138 11.21 -13.39 17.36
C PHE A 138 10.72 -12.62 18.59
N ASN A 139 9.83 -11.65 18.42
CA ASN A 139 9.22 -10.93 19.53
C ASN A 139 8.04 -11.69 20.18
N ARG A 140 7.75 -12.92 19.72
CA ARG A 140 6.64 -13.76 20.23
C ARG A 140 5.28 -13.05 20.17
N ALA A 141 5.12 -12.12 19.24
CA ALA A 141 3.93 -11.27 19.13
C ALA A 141 2.73 -12.00 18.49
N TYR A 142 2.90 -13.26 18.11
CA TYR A 142 1.84 -14.18 17.64
C TYR A 142 1.09 -14.88 18.77
N ARG A 143 1.58 -14.84 20.02
CA ARG A 143 0.95 -15.49 21.18
C ARG A 143 -0.40 -14.85 21.55
N PRO A 144 -1.24 -15.54 22.36
CA PRO A 144 -2.48 -14.96 22.87
C PRO A 144 -2.29 -13.54 23.42
N PRO A 145 -3.20 -12.58 23.13
CA PRO A 145 -4.48 -12.71 22.43
C PRO A 145 -4.42 -12.38 20.92
N ARG A 146 -3.26 -12.54 20.24
CA ARG A 146 -3.03 -12.05 18.86
C ARG A 146 -2.90 -13.16 17.81
N GLU A 147 -3.38 -14.35 18.10
CA GLU A 147 -3.26 -15.53 17.23
C GLU A 147 -3.97 -15.33 15.88
N LEU A 148 -5.16 -14.74 15.88
CA LEU A 148 -5.89 -14.42 14.65
C LEU A 148 -5.11 -13.45 13.75
N ASN A 149 -4.45 -12.44 14.34
CA ASN A 149 -3.62 -11.51 13.57
C ASN A 149 -2.44 -12.23 12.91
N TRP A 150 -1.85 -13.22 13.59
CA TRP A 150 -0.79 -14.04 13.03
C TRP A 150 -1.30 -14.89 11.87
N MET A 151 -2.46 -15.55 12.01
CA MET A 151 -3.07 -16.33 10.92
C MET A 151 -3.34 -15.46 9.69
N VAL A 152 -3.94 -14.29 9.87
CA VAL A 152 -4.18 -13.32 8.79
C VAL A 152 -2.85 -12.88 8.16
N GLY A 153 -1.83 -12.57 8.98
CA GLY A 153 -0.50 -12.21 8.50
C GLY A 153 0.15 -13.30 7.65
N THR A 154 0.05 -14.57 8.06
CA THR A 154 0.55 -15.72 7.31
C THR A 154 -0.16 -15.89 5.96
N VAL A 155 -1.49 -15.74 5.94
CA VAL A 155 -2.24 -15.78 4.67
C VAL A 155 -1.81 -14.65 3.74
N LEU A 156 -1.69 -13.42 4.25
CA LEU A 156 -1.22 -12.27 3.47
C LEU A 156 0.22 -12.44 2.97
N PHE A 157 1.08 -13.09 3.75
CA PHE A 157 2.44 -13.42 3.33
C PHE A 157 2.44 -14.35 2.09
N PHE A 158 1.69 -15.46 2.15
CA PHE A 158 1.59 -16.36 1.00
C PHE A 158 0.94 -15.70 -0.21
N LEU A 159 -0.12 -14.90 -0.01
CA LEU A 159 -0.72 -14.11 -1.10
C LEU A 159 0.29 -13.15 -1.74
N THR A 160 1.14 -12.51 -0.95
CA THR A 160 2.20 -11.62 -1.46
C THR A 160 3.20 -12.39 -2.32
N LEU A 161 3.61 -13.59 -1.88
CA LEU A 161 4.50 -14.46 -2.66
C LEU A 161 3.83 -14.93 -3.97
N THR A 162 2.54 -15.30 -3.91
CA THR A 162 1.78 -15.67 -5.10
C THR A 162 1.72 -14.52 -6.09
N PHE A 163 1.37 -13.30 -5.67
CA PHE A 163 1.35 -12.14 -6.56
C PHE A 163 2.72 -11.82 -7.16
N ALA A 164 3.79 -11.90 -6.37
CA ALA A 164 5.14 -11.69 -6.84
C ALA A 164 5.53 -12.73 -7.90
N PHE A 165 5.22 -14.01 -7.66
CA PHE A 165 5.47 -15.09 -8.60
C PHE A 165 4.64 -14.93 -9.88
N THR A 166 3.32 -14.76 -9.80
CA THR A 166 2.47 -14.63 -10.99
C THR A 166 2.83 -13.38 -11.80
N GLY A 167 3.12 -12.26 -11.13
CA GLY A 167 3.58 -11.02 -11.77
C GLY A 167 4.88 -11.21 -12.57
N TYR A 168 5.78 -12.06 -12.09
CA TYR A 168 7.02 -12.39 -12.77
C TYR A 168 6.82 -13.16 -14.09
N LEU A 169 5.71 -13.87 -14.23
CA LEU A 169 5.39 -14.66 -15.42
C LEU A 169 4.84 -13.80 -16.57
N LEU A 170 4.19 -12.67 -16.24
CA LEU A 170 3.47 -11.83 -17.21
C LEU A 170 4.31 -11.35 -18.41
N PRO A 171 5.59 -10.96 -18.28
CA PRO A 171 6.38 -10.49 -19.42
C PRO A 171 6.63 -11.55 -20.49
N TRP A 172 6.42 -12.84 -20.19
CA TRP A 172 6.62 -13.96 -21.11
C TRP A 172 8.02 -13.99 -21.76
N SER A 173 9.04 -13.65 -20.97
CA SER A 173 10.44 -13.80 -21.35
C SER A 173 10.89 -15.26 -21.22
N GLN A 174 12.07 -15.62 -21.75
CA GLN A 174 12.63 -16.98 -21.56
C GLN A 174 12.70 -17.38 -20.08
N LEU A 175 13.06 -16.44 -19.21
CA LEU A 175 13.16 -16.68 -17.78
C LEU A 175 11.77 -16.87 -17.14
N SER A 176 10.78 -16.08 -17.57
CA SER A 176 9.37 -16.23 -17.16
C SER A 176 8.77 -17.56 -17.61
N TYR A 177 9.09 -18.00 -18.83
CA TYR A 177 8.65 -19.28 -19.39
C TYR A 177 9.19 -20.46 -18.58
N TRP A 178 10.51 -20.52 -18.36
CA TRP A 178 11.12 -21.59 -17.58
C TRP A 178 10.69 -21.58 -16.11
N ALA A 179 10.47 -20.40 -15.52
CA ALA A 179 9.89 -20.29 -14.20
C ALA A 179 8.45 -20.86 -14.15
N THR A 180 7.68 -20.69 -15.22
CA THR A 180 6.34 -21.29 -15.35
C THR A 180 6.44 -22.82 -15.38
N THR A 181 7.32 -23.37 -16.22
CA THR A 181 7.55 -24.82 -16.33
C THR A 181 7.94 -25.44 -14.99
N VAL A 182 8.95 -24.87 -14.32
CA VAL A 182 9.38 -25.37 -13.00
C VAL A 182 8.26 -25.26 -11.96
N GLY A 183 7.48 -24.18 -12.00
CA GLY A 183 6.34 -23.99 -11.11
C GLY A 183 5.25 -25.03 -11.32
N THR A 184 4.91 -25.36 -12.57
CA THR A 184 3.89 -26.37 -12.89
C THR A 184 4.38 -27.79 -12.63
N ASP A 185 5.64 -28.10 -12.93
CA ASP A 185 6.23 -29.41 -12.69
C ASP A 185 6.21 -29.77 -11.21
N GLY A 186 6.48 -28.79 -10.34
CA GLY A 186 6.39 -28.97 -8.88
C GLY A 186 5.00 -29.38 -8.39
N VAL A 187 3.94 -28.94 -9.06
CA VAL A 187 2.56 -29.35 -8.73
C VAL A 187 2.31 -30.79 -9.18
N THR A 188 2.75 -31.16 -10.38
CA THR A 188 2.60 -32.54 -10.91
C THR A 188 3.42 -33.58 -10.14
N ALA A 189 4.38 -33.16 -9.33
CA ALA A 189 5.15 -34.04 -8.45
C ALA A 189 4.36 -34.51 -7.21
N LEU A 190 3.18 -33.95 -6.95
CA LEU A 190 2.32 -34.39 -5.84
C LEU A 190 1.72 -35.76 -6.16
N PRO A 191 1.97 -36.80 -5.35
CA PRO A 191 1.64 -38.18 -5.71
C PRO A 191 0.14 -38.51 -5.71
N LEU A 192 -0.71 -37.60 -5.24
CA LEU A 192 -2.14 -37.87 -4.99
C LEU A 192 -3.09 -37.10 -5.91
N VAL A 193 -2.60 -36.12 -6.69
CA VAL A 193 -3.40 -35.27 -7.60
C VAL A 193 -2.67 -34.97 -8.89
#